data_AF-A0A2E4S2G3-F1
#
_entry.id   AF-A0A2E4S2G3-F1
#
_cell.length_a   1.000
_cell.length_b   1.000
_cell.length_c   1.000
_cell.angle_alpha   90.00
_cell.angle_beta   90.00
_cell.angle_gamma   90.00
#
_symmetry.space_group_name_H-M   'P 1'
#
loop_
_entity.id
_entity.type
_entity.pdbx_description
1 polymer ?
#
loop_
_entity_poly.entity_id
_entity_poly.type
_entity_poly.pdbx_seq_one_letter_code
_entity_poly.pdbx_strand_id
1 'polypeptide(L)'
;MKIKRIRISRFRSIFEADEELLDFNVMVGQNNHGKTNIFEAIHWFFKGYGRGETVENIRFCEADTNEPVSVELTFTGLQQAIDEMSNATKQRALRELLADSDQIIIRRNSDQEGGKKRELWVDSSETWQNPMGADGTWGDLLPALEYIHTSVRLSDVGGYKKSSPISEMLSGVLVAIIESNPLYGEFKAKFSELFGSDDSAVRVKLNEIGDRVQVYLQKQFPDGANVRFDVQNPVFDDLLKNFETEIDDGVVTAAEAKGDGMQRALMLSIVQAYADHRRESELARKFIFLIDEAELHLHPTAQRALKTALMEIAEQGEQVLVNTHSSVLVTDDAPQQRLFQVRKNAGRTSFSAIGVAEKQSIVFELLGGSPADLLLPRNFIIVEGRSDCEFLRCIIRRFYPEEGQGIEVLFAGGDIEEQERSLHAVHKMLVPITSSANPIYKERVVVLCDLPNDTPRVQQKYSQFRAGYPYLSVDQQLFILPKHSIEEYYPAPWTKNADEVREMTGPGQKVGYASEVANEITLQDFEAQMPVVADCIRSSIQLAF
;
A
#
# COMPACT_ATOMS: atom_id res chain seq x y z
N MET A 1 -12.19 15.82 -7.99
CA MET A 1 -12.97 15.37 -6.81
C MET A 1 -12.38 14.11 -6.19
N LYS A 2 -12.55 13.94 -4.88
CA LYS A 2 -12.17 12.74 -4.10
C LYS A 2 -13.28 12.39 -3.10
N ILE A 3 -13.37 11.13 -2.65
CA ILE A 3 -14.28 10.72 -1.57
C ILE A 3 -13.70 11.22 -0.24
N LYS A 4 -14.44 12.07 0.46
CA LYS A 4 -14.08 12.56 1.80
C LYS A 4 -14.63 11.69 2.93
N ARG A 5 -15.81 11.09 2.73
CA ARG A 5 -16.49 10.27 3.74
C ARG A 5 -17.31 9.17 3.08
N ILE A 6 -17.33 8.01 3.71
CA ILE A 6 -18.10 6.84 3.28
C ILE A 6 -19.05 6.42 4.40
N ARG A 7 -20.31 6.22 4.04
CA ARG A 7 -21.34 5.63 4.89
C ARG A 7 -21.94 4.41 4.22
N ILE A 8 -21.91 3.28 4.91
CA ILE A 8 -22.45 2.01 4.42
C ILE A 8 -23.52 1.55 5.39
N SER A 9 -24.67 1.14 4.87
CA SER A 9 -25.77 0.58 5.65
C SER A 9 -26.25 -0.72 5.02
N ARG A 10 -26.31 -1.78 5.83
CA ARG A 10 -26.87 -3.10 5.49
C ARG A 10 -26.25 -3.78 4.27
N PHE A 11 -24.95 -3.61 4.05
CA PHE A 11 -24.24 -4.20 2.93
C PHE A 11 -23.42 -5.44 3.34
N ARG A 12 -23.80 -6.63 2.88
CA ARG A 12 -23.15 -7.93 3.10
C ARG A 12 -22.86 -8.22 4.57
N SER A 13 -21.63 -8.05 5.05
CA SER A 13 -21.30 -8.23 6.48
C SER A 13 -21.30 -6.92 7.27
N ILE A 14 -21.47 -5.77 6.61
CA ILE A 14 -21.45 -4.45 7.21
C ILE A 14 -22.89 -4.05 7.55
N PHE A 15 -23.19 -4.02 8.85
CA PHE A 15 -24.48 -3.54 9.33
C PHE A 15 -24.57 -2.02 9.18
N GLU A 16 -23.55 -1.31 9.65
CA GLU A 16 -23.38 0.13 9.54
C GLU A 16 -21.89 0.47 9.61
N ALA A 17 -21.44 1.45 8.84
CA ALA A 17 -20.11 2.03 8.95
C ALA A 17 -20.13 3.49 8.49
N ASP A 18 -19.34 4.34 9.13
CA ASP A 18 -19.27 5.77 8.85
C ASP A 18 -17.86 6.29 9.13
N GLU A 19 -17.08 6.51 8.07
CA GLU A 19 -15.66 6.83 8.19
C GLU A 19 -15.22 7.89 7.19
N GLU A 20 -14.27 8.74 7.62
CA GLU A 20 -13.67 9.77 6.77
C GLU A 20 -12.41 9.26 6.09
N LEU A 21 -12.27 9.51 4.79
CA LEU A 21 -11.13 9.08 3.99
C LEU A 21 -10.14 10.24 3.73
N LEU A 22 -8.89 9.87 3.43
CA LEU A 22 -7.85 10.76 2.90
C LEU A 22 -7.50 10.37 1.46
N ASP A 23 -6.37 10.85 0.95
CA ASP A 23 -5.91 10.58 -0.41
C ASP A 23 -5.37 9.15 -0.55
N PHE A 24 -4.69 8.64 0.49
CA PHE A 24 -4.21 7.27 0.55
C PHE A 24 -4.83 6.56 1.77
N ASN A 25 -5.61 5.50 1.55
CA ASN A 25 -6.30 4.78 2.62
C ASN A 25 -5.91 3.31 2.59
N VAL A 26 -5.53 2.76 3.75
CA VAL A 26 -5.14 1.35 3.86
C VAL A 26 -6.04 0.65 4.87
N MET A 27 -6.81 -0.32 4.38
CA MET A 27 -7.68 -1.18 5.16
C MET A 27 -6.93 -2.45 5.54
N VAL A 28 -6.77 -2.66 6.83
CA VAL A 28 -5.94 -3.72 7.41
C VAL A 28 -6.80 -4.62 8.27
N GLY A 29 -6.63 -5.94 8.16
CA GLY A 29 -7.33 -6.87 9.04
C GLY A 29 -7.33 -8.29 8.47
N GLN A 30 -7.62 -9.27 9.31
CA GLN A 30 -7.55 -10.70 8.99
C GLN A 30 -8.47 -11.16 7.86
N ASN A 31 -8.17 -12.34 7.31
CA ASN A 31 -8.89 -12.89 6.17
C ASN A 31 -10.36 -13.09 6.56
N ASN A 32 -11.28 -12.94 5.61
CA ASN A 32 -12.73 -13.11 5.85
C ASN A 32 -13.36 -12.09 6.86
N HIS A 33 -12.66 -11.02 7.21
CA HIS A 33 -13.20 -9.98 8.11
C HIS A 33 -14.02 -8.91 7.38
N GLY A 34 -14.11 -8.97 6.05
CA GLY A 34 -14.98 -8.10 5.25
C GLY A 34 -14.30 -6.87 4.63
N LYS A 35 -12.97 -6.85 4.51
CA LYS A 35 -12.23 -5.78 3.80
C LYS A 35 -12.73 -5.60 2.36
N THR A 36 -12.83 -6.70 1.62
CA THR A 36 -13.36 -6.71 0.25
C THR A 36 -14.81 -6.21 0.23
N ASN A 37 -15.64 -6.46 1.25
CA ASN A 37 -17.02 -5.95 1.29
C ASN A 37 -17.08 -4.41 1.34
N ILE A 38 -16.06 -3.73 1.88
CA ILE A 38 -15.97 -2.25 1.83
C ILE A 38 -15.74 -1.80 0.39
N PHE A 39 -14.84 -2.45 -0.34
CA PHE A 39 -14.57 -2.13 -1.75
C PHE A 39 -15.75 -2.46 -2.65
N GLU A 40 -16.43 -3.57 -2.37
CA GLU A 40 -17.62 -4.00 -3.09
C GLU A 40 -18.79 -3.03 -2.88
N ALA A 41 -18.90 -2.41 -1.69
CA ALA A 41 -19.88 -1.36 -1.42
C ALA A 41 -19.60 -0.10 -2.28
N ILE A 42 -18.33 0.32 -2.37
CA ILE A 42 -17.91 1.44 -3.24
C ILE A 42 -18.15 1.07 -4.71
N HIS A 43 -17.76 -0.14 -5.11
CA HIS A 43 -17.96 -0.63 -6.47
C HIS A 43 -19.43 -0.65 -6.87
N TRP A 44 -20.31 -1.15 -5.98
CA TRP A 44 -21.76 -1.12 -6.18
C TRP A 44 -22.30 0.31 -6.29
N PHE A 45 -21.80 1.26 -5.49
CA PHE A 45 -22.16 2.66 -5.64
C PHE A 45 -21.89 3.18 -7.06
N PHE A 46 -20.71 2.88 -7.64
CA PHE A 46 -20.32 3.37 -8.96
C PHE A 46 -20.97 2.60 -10.13
N LYS A 47 -21.01 1.27 -10.07
CA LYS A 47 -21.38 0.41 -11.22
C LYS A 47 -22.79 -0.19 -11.10
N GLY A 48 -23.40 -0.17 -9.92
CA GLY A 48 -24.66 -0.85 -9.64
C GLY A 48 -24.49 -2.37 -9.53
N TYR A 49 -25.56 -3.12 -9.78
CA TYR A 49 -25.56 -4.58 -9.71
C TYR A 49 -24.78 -5.21 -10.85
N GLY A 50 -24.01 -6.26 -10.53
CA GLY A 50 -23.43 -7.16 -11.51
C GLY A 50 -24.48 -7.94 -12.31
N ARG A 51 -24.05 -8.62 -13.37
CA ARG A 51 -24.94 -9.44 -14.21
C ARG A 51 -25.54 -10.58 -13.40
N GLY A 52 -26.86 -10.54 -13.17
CA GLY A 52 -27.58 -11.55 -12.40
C GLY A 52 -27.53 -11.34 -10.88
N GLU A 53 -26.88 -10.28 -10.41
CA GLU A 53 -26.86 -9.87 -9.01
C GLU A 53 -28.14 -9.08 -8.67
N THR A 54 -28.63 -9.25 -7.44
CA THR A 54 -29.83 -8.59 -6.90
C THR A 54 -29.54 -8.02 -5.52
N VAL A 55 -30.47 -7.23 -4.96
CA VAL A 55 -30.36 -6.69 -3.60
C VAL A 55 -30.12 -7.79 -2.56
N GLU A 56 -30.75 -8.96 -2.73
CA GLU A 56 -30.62 -10.08 -1.79
C GLU A 56 -29.21 -10.67 -1.76
N ASN A 57 -28.43 -10.50 -2.83
CA ASN A 57 -27.02 -10.94 -2.86
C ASN A 57 -26.10 -10.00 -2.06
N ILE A 58 -26.50 -8.75 -1.85
CA ILE A 58 -25.69 -7.73 -1.19
C ILE A 58 -26.28 -7.29 0.16
N ARG A 59 -27.47 -7.75 0.53
CA ARG A 59 -28.14 -7.41 1.78
C ARG A 59 -27.43 -8.04 2.97
N PHE A 60 -27.36 -7.30 4.07
CA PHE A 60 -26.90 -7.83 5.35
C PHE A 60 -27.84 -8.94 5.84
N CYS A 61 -27.29 -10.08 6.23
CA CYS A 61 -28.07 -11.31 6.43
C CYS A 61 -29.15 -11.21 7.53
N GLU A 62 -28.97 -10.36 8.54
CA GLU A 62 -29.97 -10.13 9.60
C GLU A 62 -30.80 -8.86 9.39
N ALA A 63 -30.65 -8.17 8.25
CA ALA A 63 -31.45 -6.99 7.95
C ALA A 63 -32.84 -7.40 7.47
N ASP A 64 -33.87 -6.65 7.91
CA ASP A 64 -35.23 -6.81 7.38
C ASP A 64 -35.23 -6.51 5.87
N THR A 65 -36.07 -7.19 5.11
CA THR A 65 -36.26 -6.90 3.67
C THR A 65 -36.80 -5.50 3.43
N ASN A 66 -37.47 -4.91 4.43
CA ASN A 66 -37.97 -3.53 4.42
C ASN A 66 -36.89 -2.48 4.74
N GLU A 67 -35.71 -2.87 5.24
CA GLU A 67 -34.59 -1.94 5.44
C GLU A 67 -33.76 -1.84 4.15
N PRO A 68 -33.58 -0.65 3.56
CA PRO A 68 -32.78 -0.55 2.34
C PRO A 68 -31.29 -0.79 2.59
N VAL A 69 -30.64 -1.39 1.59
CA VAL A 69 -29.18 -1.36 1.45
C VAL A 69 -28.79 0.00 0.89
N SER A 70 -27.83 0.67 1.52
CA SER A 70 -27.44 2.03 1.15
C SER A 70 -25.94 2.25 1.24
N VAL A 71 -25.39 2.92 0.24
CA VAL A 71 -24.02 3.44 0.26
C VAL A 71 -24.07 4.92 -0.07
N GLU A 72 -23.57 5.75 0.84
CA GLU A 72 -23.50 7.20 0.74
C GLU A 72 -22.04 7.63 0.73
N LEU A 73 -21.67 8.43 -0.27
CA LEU A 73 -20.33 8.98 -0.44
C LEU A 73 -20.42 10.50 -0.45
N THR A 74 -19.63 11.14 0.41
CA THR A 74 -19.39 12.59 0.36
C THR A 74 -18.13 12.83 -0.46
N PHE A 75 -18.22 13.66 -1.49
CA PHE A 75 -17.07 14.07 -2.31
C PHE A 75 -16.68 15.52 -2.02
N THR A 76 -15.39 15.84 -2.16
CA THR A 76 -14.81 17.20 -2.11
C THR A 76 -14.17 17.58 -3.44
N GLY A 77 -13.92 18.88 -3.66
CA GLY A 77 -13.39 19.41 -4.93
C GLY A 77 -14.48 19.50 -6.01
N LEU A 78 -15.72 19.75 -5.60
CA LEU A 78 -16.88 19.85 -6.49
C LEU A 78 -16.73 21.01 -7.47
N GLN A 79 -16.30 22.18 -7.01
CA GLN A 79 -16.27 23.39 -7.84
C GLN A 79 -15.29 23.22 -9.01
N GLN A 80 -14.10 22.70 -8.73
CA GLN A 80 -13.13 22.37 -9.77
C GLN A 80 -13.69 21.34 -10.77
N ALA A 81 -14.36 20.29 -10.29
CA ALA A 81 -14.94 19.29 -11.18
C ALA A 81 -16.07 19.85 -12.05
N ILE A 82 -16.87 20.78 -11.53
CA ILE A 82 -17.88 21.51 -12.31
C ILE A 82 -17.21 22.36 -13.40
N ASP A 83 -16.08 23.01 -13.11
CA ASP A 83 -15.33 23.84 -14.06
C ASP A 83 -14.75 23.03 -15.23
N GLU A 84 -14.32 21.81 -14.93
CA GLU A 84 -13.72 20.87 -15.88
C GLU A 84 -14.77 20.07 -16.71
N MET A 85 -16.07 20.25 -16.45
CA MET A 85 -17.13 19.54 -17.19
C MET A 85 -17.21 19.97 -18.66
N SER A 86 -17.29 19.00 -19.55
CA SER A 86 -17.45 19.24 -21.00
C SER A 86 -18.83 19.76 -21.40
N ASN A 87 -19.88 19.48 -20.62
CA ASN A 87 -21.26 19.82 -20.94
C ASN A 87 -21.73 21.10 -20.21
N ALA A 88 -21.75 22.23 -20.93
CA ALA A 88 -22.11 23.53 -20.38
C ALA A 88 -23.53 23.61 -19.77
N THR A 89 -24.49 22.84 -20.31
CA THR A 89 -25.87 22.82 -19.80
C THR A 89 -25.93 22.12 -18.43
N LYS A 90 -25.26 20.97 -18.29
CA LYS A 90 -25.15 20.24 -17.01
C LYS A 90 -24.36 21.06 -15.99
N GLN A 91 -23.28 21.70 -16.42
CA GLN A 91 -22.45 22.58 -15.60
C GLN A 91 -23.27 23.72 -14.98
N ARG A 92 -24.06 24.45 -15.78
CA ARG A 92 -24.91 25.54 -15.29
C ARG A 92 -25.95 25.06 -14.29
N ALA A 93 -26.59 23.92 -14.57
CA ALA A 93 -27.59 23.35 -13.68
C ALA A 93 -27.02 22.92 -12.32
N LEU A 94 -25.82 22.32 -12.31
CA LEU A 94 -25.14 21.95 -11.08
C LEU A 94 -24.72 23.18 -10.27
N ARG A 95 -24.24 24.25 -10.93
CA ARG A 95 -23.95 25.53 -10.26
C ARG A 95 -25.18 26.16 -9.62
N GLU A 96 -26.32 26.14 -10.31
CA GLU A 96 -27.59 26.67 -9.78
C GLU A 96 -28.09 25.84 -8.59
N LEU A 97 -27.86 24.52 -8.59
CA LEU A 97 -28.35 23.60 -7.56
C LEU A 97 -27.44 23.49 -6.33
N LEU A 98 -26.12 23.58 -6.51
CA LEU A 98 -25.11 23.33 -5.47
C LEU A 98 -24.33 24.59 -5.03
N ALA A 99 -24.62 25.75 -5.62
CA ALA A 99 -24.08 27.07 -5.26
C ALA A 99 -22.56 27.04 -5.01
N ASP A 100 -22.10 27.67 -3.91
CA ASP A 100 -20.69 27.79 -3.52
C ASP A 100 -20.16 26.59 -2.70
N SER A 101 -20.92 25.50 -2.57
CA SER A 101 -20.45 24.32 -1.82
C SER A 101 -19.32 23.63 -2.58
N ASP A 102 -18.22 23.29 -1.90
CA ASP A 102 -17.18 22.42 -2.48
C ASP A 102 -17.44 20.93 -2.22
N GLN A 103 -18.55 20.60 -1.53
CA GLN A 103 -18.93 19.24 -1.19
C GLN A 103 -20.25 18.82 -1.83
N ILE A 104 -20.32 17.54 -2.18
CA ILE A 104 -21.52 16.89 -2.71
C ILE A 104 -21.73 15.55 -2.02
N ILE A 105 -22.94 15.26 -1.56
CA ILE A 105 -23.29 13.98 -0.94
C ILE A 105 -24.19 13.21 -1.89
N ILE A 106 -23.76 12.02 -2.29
CA ILE A 106 -24.49 11.16 -3.22
C ILE A 106 -24.70 9.80 -2.56
N ARG A 107 -25.88 9.22 -2.78
CA ARG A 107 -26.25 7.92 -2.26
C ARG A 107 -26.75 7.01 -3.37
N ARG A 108 -26.45 5.72 -3.27
CA ARG A 108 -27.17 4.65 -3.98
C ARG A 108 -27.94 3.84 -2.94
N ASN A 109 -29.23 3.67 -3.16
CA ASN A 109 -30.15 3.03 -2.23
C ASN A 109 -30.97 1.94 -2.95
N SER A 110 -31.13 0.77 -2.34
CA SER A 110 -31.83 -0.37 -2.96
C SER A 110 -33.29 -0.11 -3.28
N ASP A 111 -33.99 0.75 -2.55
CA ASP A 111 -35.43 1.01 -2.74
C ASP A 111 -35.68 1.86 -3.99
N GLN A 112 -34.67 2.61 -4.43
CA GLN A 112 -34.79 3.55 -5.54
C GLN A 112 -34.53 2.85 -6.88
N GLU A 113 -35.61 2.57 -7.60
CA GLU A 113 -35.62 1.81 -8.86
C GLU A 113 -34.83 0.48 -8.77
N GLY A 114 -34.89 -0.17 -7.61
CA GLY A 114 -34.18 -1.41 -7.35
C GLY A 114 -32.66 -1.22 -7.37
N GLY A 115 -32.14 -0.17 -6.73
CA GLY A 115 -30.71 0.12 -6.57
C GLY A 115 -29.96 0.54 -7.84
N LYS A 116 -30.68 0.88 -8.91
CA LYS A 116 -30.09 1.24 -10.20
C LYS A 116 -29.61 2.69 -10.24
N LYS A 117 -30.31 3.60 -9.57
CA LYS A 117 -30.06 5.04 -9.63
C LYS A 117 -29.35 5.57 -8.40
N ARG A 118 -28.58 6.64 -8.61
CA ARG A 118 -27.99 7.47 -7.56
C ARG A 118 -28.83 8.72 -7.32
N GLU A 119 -28.84 9.16 -6.07
CA GLU A 119 -29.52 10.36 -5.57
C GLU A 119 -28.51 11.32 -4.95
N LEU A 120 -28.78 12.60 -5.10
CA LEU A 120 -28.05 13.70 -4.51
C LEU A 120 -28.80 14.22 -3.29
N TRP A 121 -28.08 14.50 -2.20
CA TRP A 121 -28.60 15.28 -1.09
C TRP A 121 -28.67 16.76 -1.47
N VAL A 122 -29.83 17.39 -1.31
CA VAL A 122 -30.04 18.80 -1.61
C VAL A 122 -30.36 19.54 -0.31
N ASP A 123 -29.43 20.38 0.15
CA ASP A 123 -29.55 21.10 1.43
C ASP A 123 -30.75 22.04 1.48
N SER A 124 -31.11 22.67 0.35
CA SER A 124 -32.23 23.61 0.30
C SER A 124 -33.59 22.97 0.55
N SER A 125 -33.72 21.67 0.30
CA SER A 125 -34.96 20.91 0.44
C SER A 125 -34.86 19.76 1.44
N GLU A 126 -33.72 19.59 2.13
CA GLU A 126 -33.41 18.50 3.07
C GLU A 126 -33.87 17.11 2.60
N THR A 127 -33.71 16.83 1.31
CA THR A 127 -34.28 15.64 0.68
C THR A 127 -33.33 15.06 -0.36
N TRP A 128 -33.44 13.75 -0.56
CA TRP A 128 -32.77 13.04 -1.64
C TRP A 128 -33.50 13.30 -2.94
N GLN A 129 -32.77 13.72 -3.96
CA GLN A 129 -33.31 14.00 -5.28
C GLN A 129 -32.44 13.37 -6.37
N ASN A 130 -33.05 13.12 -7.53
CA ASN A 130 -32.32 12.76 -8.74
C ASN A 130 -32.51 13.85 -9.80
N PRO A 131 -31.95 15.05 -9.58
CA PRO A 131 -32.13 16.14 -10.52
C PRO A 131 -31.48 15.75 -11.85
N MET A 132 -32.27 15.75 -12.94
CA MET A 132 -31.83 15.52 -14.33
C MET A 132 -31.73 14.07 -14.85
N GLY A 133 -32.26 13.05 -14.15
CA GLY A 133 -32.12 11.66 -14.63
C GLY A 133 -30.64 11.21 -14.65
N ALA A 134 -29.97 11.50 -13.53
CA ALA A 134 -28.60 11.97 -13.49
C ALA A 134 -27.51 10.93 -13.64
N ASP A 135 -27.78 9.64 -13.84
CA ASP A 135 -26.68 8.68 -13.97
C ASP A 135 -25.76 8.97 -15.18
N GLY A 136 -26.31 9.53 -16.26
CA GLY A 136 -25.52 10.05 -17.37
C GLY A 136 -24.83 11.39 -17.10
N THR A 137 -25.24 12.14 -16.07
CA THR A 137 -24.63 13.41 -15.62
C THR A 137 -23.53 13.16 -14.60
N TRP A 138 -23.72 12.22 -13.68
CA TRP A 138 -22.72 11.76 -12.73
C TRP A 138 -21.50 11.15 -13.41
N GLY A 139 -21.66 10.55 -14.60
CA GLY A 139 -20.54 10.02 -15.38
C GLY A 139 -19.50 11.08 -15.74
N ASP A 140 -19.93 12.31 -16.01
CA ASP A 140 -19.04 13.41 -16.38
C ASP A 140 -18.46 14.11 -15.13
N LEU A 141 -19.22 14.16 -14.04
CA LEU A 141 -18.83 14.84 -12.81
C LEU A 141 -17.95 13.98 -11.90
N LEU A 142 -18.33 12.71 -11.67
CA LEU A 142 -17.67 11.83 -10.71
C LEU A 142 -16.32 11.32 -11.25
N PRO A 143 -15.32 11.14 -10.36
CA PRO A 143 -14.10 10.45 -10.72
C PRO A 143 -14.41 9.04 -11.26
N ALA A 144 -13.55 8.54 -12.15
CA ALA A 144 -13.64 7.18 -12.63
C ALA A 144 -13.17 6.21 -11.53
N LEU A 145 -13.83 5.06 -11.41
CA LEU A 145 -13.46 4.03 -10.45
C LEU A 145 -12.67 2.93 -11.17
N GLU A 146 -11.43 2.73 -10.76
CA GLU A 146 -10.58 1.61 -11.18
C GLU A 146 -10.49 0.60 -10.05
N TYR A 147 -10.91 -0.63 -10.32
CA TYR A 147 -10.91 -1.69 -9.31
C TYR A 147 -10.01 -2.84 -9.73
N ILE A 148 -8.86 -2.93 -9.06
CA ILE A 148 -7.88 -4.00 -9.17
C ILE A 148 -8.25 -5.09 -8.16
N HIS A 149 -9.03 -6.07 -8.61
CA HIS A 149 -9.47 -7.19 -7.80
C HIS A 149 -8.38 -8.28 -7.71
N THR A 150 -8.34 -9.03 -6.60
CA THR A 150 -7.44 -10.18 -6.36
C THR A 150 -7.48 -11.24 -7.44
N SER A 151 -8.65 -11.44 -8.04
CA SER A 151 -8.87 -12.47 -9.06
C SER A 151 -8.38 -12.08 -10.46
N VAL A 152 -7.91 -10.84 -10.67
CA VAL A 152 -7.44 -10.38 -11.98
C VAL A 152 -5.98 -10.81 -12.15
N ARG A 153 -5.74 -11.86 -12.93
CA ARG A 153 -4.39 -12.25 -13.38
C ARG A 153 -4.11 -11.64 -14.74
N LEU A 154 -2.84 -11.42 -15.08
CA LEU A 154 -2.47 -11.01 -16.45
C LEU A 154 -2.93 -12.04 -17.49
N SER A 155 -2.97 -13.32 -17.13
CA SER A 155 -3.56 -14.38 -17.97
C SER A 155 -5.06 -14.17 -18.28
N ASP A 156 -5.82 -13.51 -17.40
CA ASP A 156 -7.23 -13.17 -17.65
C ASP A 156 -7.37 -11.96 -18.59
N VAL A 157 -6.28 -11.22 -18.75
CA VAL A 157 -6.09 -10.09 -19.67
C VAL A 157 -5.41 -10.55 -20.97
N GLY A 158 -4.92 -11.80 -21.02
CA GLY A 158 -4.24 -12.39 -22.16
C GLY A 158 -5.14 -12.44 -23.40
N GLY A 159 -4.71 -11.68 -24.43
CA GLY A 159 -5.54 -11.24 -25.54
C GLY A 159 -6.46 -10.10 -25.08
N TYR A 160 -6.24 -8.89 -25.58
CA TYR A 160 -6.98 -7.70 -25.19
C TYR A 160 -8.49 -7.93 -25.25
N LYS A 161 -9.08 -8.11 -24.07
CA LYS A 161 -10.51 -8.19 -23.83
C LYS A 161 -10.89 -6.92 -23.10
N LYS A 162 -11.83 -6.17 -23.69
CA LYS A 162 -12.37 -4.89 -23.23
C LYS A 162 -12.87 -4.83 -21.77
N SER A 163 -12.81 -5.93 -21.01
CA SER A 163 -13.35 -6.06 -19.66
C SER A 163 -12.31 -6.02 -18.54
N SER A 164 -11.01 -6.03 -18.85
CA SER A 164 -9.96 -5.94 -17.84
C SER A 164 -9.60 -4.47 -17.55
N PRO A 165 -9.51 -4.05 -16.28
CA PRO A 165 -9.02 -2.71 -15.91
C PRO A 165 -7.66 -2.38 -16.53
N ILE A 166 -6.74 -3.37 -16.60
CA ILE A 166 -5.42 -3.17 -17.21
C ILE A 166 -5.54 -2.93 -18.72
N SER A 167 -6.42 -3.66 -19.41
CA SER A 167 -6.66 -3.45 -20.84
C SER A 167 -7.28 -2.09 -21.11
N GLU A 168 -8.20 -1.64 -20.26
CA GLU A 168 -8.83 -0.32 -20.37
C GLU A 168 -7.79 0.80 -20.15
N MET A 169 -6.88 0.63 -19.18
CA MET A 169 -5.77 1.56 -18.94
C MET A 169 -4.77 1.59 -20.10
N LEU A 170 -4.28 0.43 -20.54
CA LEU A 170 -3.38 0.35 -21.70
C LEU A 170 -4.02 0.93 -22.95
N SER A 171 -5.31 0.64 -23.19
CA SER A 171 -6.06 1.25 -24.29
C SER A 171 -6.09 2.76 -24.18
N GLY A 172 -6.45 3.30 -23.01
CA GLY A 172 -6.53 4.75 -22.82
C GLY A 172 -5.23 5.46 -23.17
N VAL A 173 -4.08 4.91 -22.76
CA VAL A 173 -2.75 5.45 -23.12
C VAL A 173 -2.47 5.30 -24.61
N LEU A 174 -2.69 4.10 -25.17
CA LEU A 174 -2.39 3.84 -26.57
C LEU A 174 -3.29 4.63 -27.52
N VAL A 175 -4.58 4.76 -27.21
CA VAL A 175 -5.55 5.60 -27.91
C VAL A 175 -5.08 7.06 -27.90
N ALA A 176 -4.75 7.61 -26.72
CA ALA A 176 -4.30 9.00 -26.61
C ALA A 176 -3.03 9.28 -27.45
N ILE A 177 -2.08 8.35 -27.44
CA ILE A 177 -0.82 8.47 -28.20
C ILE A 177 -1.05 8.30 -29.70
N ILE A 178 -1.93 7.39 -30.11
CA ILE A 178 -2.06 6.98 -31.52
C ILE A 178 -3.11 7.78 -32.27
N GLU A 179 -4.21 8.19 -31.62
CA GLU A 179 -5.23 9.02 -32.27
C GLU A 179 -4.72 10.41 -32.65
N SER A 180 -3.75 10.94 -31.89
CA SER A 180 -3.07 12.19 -32.20
C SER A 180 -1.98 12.04 -33.28
N ASN A 181 -1.65 10.81 -33.71
CA ASN A 181 -0.58 10.55 -34.66
C ASN A 181 -1.04 10.79 -36.12
N PRO A 182 -0.36 11.66 -36.90
CA PRO A 182 -0.70 11.93 -38.30
C PRO A 182 -0.75 10.69 -39.19
N LEU A 183 0.16 9.72 -38.98
CA LEU A 183 0.21 8.48 -39.77
C LEU A 183 -1.03 7.61 -39.55
N TYR A 184 -1.59 7.64 -38.34
CA TYR A 184 -2.84 6.92 -38.06
C TYR A 184 -4.03 7.59 -38.76
N GLY A 185 -4.02 8.92 -38.88
CA GLY A 185 -4.96 9.66 -39.73
C GLY A 185 -4.87 9.25 -41.20
N GLU A 186 -3.65 9.15 -41.74
CA GLU A 186 -3.40 8.67 -43.11
C GLU A 186 -3.87 7.22 -43.31
N PHE A 187 -3.63 6.35 -42.33
CA PHE A 187 -4.11 4.97 -42.35
C PHE A 187 -5.65 4.90 -42.46
N LYS A 188 -6.38 5.67 -41.64
CA LYS A 188 -7.85 5.75 -41.72
C LYS A 188 -8.31 6.27 -43.09
N ALA A 189 -7.63 7.28 -43.62
CA ALA A 189 -7.96 7.86 -44.92
C ALA A 189 -7.79 6.82 -46.05
N LYS A 190 -6.66 6.11 -46.09
CA LYS A 190 -6.43 5.03 -47.07
C LYS A 190 -7.38 3.85 -46.89
N PHE A 191 -7.73 3.50 -45.65
CA PHE A 191 -8.72 2.46 -45.39
C PHE A 191 -10.08 2.84 -45.98
N SER A 192 -10.52 4.08 -45.77
CA SER A 192 -11.76 4.61 -46.33
C SER A 192 -11.71 4.70 -47.87
N GLU A 193 -10.56 5.06 -48.44
CA GLU A 193 -10.35 5.03 -49.89
C GLU A 193 -10.51 3.62 -50.45
N LEU A 194 -9.94 2.61 -49.79
CA LEU A 194 -9.98 1.21 -50.24
C LEU A 194 -11.35 0.55 -50.05
N PHE A 195 -12.07 0.82 -48.96
CA PHE A 195 -13.33 0.10 -48.65
C PHE A 195 -14.60 0.94 -48.79
N GLY A 196 -14.49 2.25 -48.66
CA GLY A 196 -15.61 3.18 -48.65
C GLY A 196 -15.89 3.82 -50.01
N SER A 197 -14.84 4.17 -50.76
CA SER A 197 -14.95 4.85 -52.07
C SER A 197 -15.63 3.96 -53.11
N ASP A 198 -16.64 4.49 -53.79
CA ASP A 198 -17.40 3.76 -54.81
C ASP A 198 -16.53 3.33 -56.01
N ASP A 199 -15.44 4.04 -56.26
CA ASP A 199 -14.49 3.76 -57.35
C ASP A 199 -13.39 2.75 -56.96
N SER A 200 -13.35 2.30 -55.71
CA SER A 200 -12.38 1.29 -55.28
C SER A 200 -12.68 -0.07 -55.90
N ALA A 201 -11.64 -0.72 -56.44
CA ALA A 201 -11.73 -2.10 -56.94
C ALA A 201 -12.27 -3.11 -55.90
N VAL A 202 -12.01 -2.87 -54.61
CA VAL A 202 -12.52 -3.72 -53.51
C VAL A 202 -14.00 -3.42 -53.25
N ARG A 203 -14.39 -2.14 -53.21
CA ARG A 203 -15.80 -1.74 -53.03
C ARG A 203 -16.68 -2.23 -54.18
N VAL A 204 -16.20 -2.12 -55.41
CA VAL A 204 -16.88 -2.64 -56.60
C VAL A 204 -17.14 -4.14 -56.46
N LYS A 205 -16.13 -4.93 -56.06
CA LYS A 205 -16.32 -6.37 -55.82
C LYS A 205 -17.29 -6.67 -54.67
N LEU A 206 -17.28 -5.88 -53.59
CA LEU A 206 -18.24 -6.05 -52.49
C LEU A 206 -19.68 -5.78 -52.95
N ASN A 207 -19.89 -4.77 -53.79
CA ASN A 207 -21.18 -4.49 -54.40
C ASN A 207 -21.62 -5.63 -55.34
N GLU A 208 -20.73 -6.14 -56.20
CA GLU A 208 -21.03 -7.30 -57.06
C GLU A 208 -21.46 -8.54 -56.27
N ILE A 209 -20.80 -8.81 -55.13
CA ILE A 209 -21.19 -9.91 -54.23
C ILE A 209 -22.53 -9.59 -53.56
N GLY A 210 -22.73 -8.35 -53.12
CA GLY A 210 -24.00 -7.84 -52.58
C GLY A 210 -25.17 -8.10 -53.51
N ASP A 211 -25.03 -7.70 -54.77
CA ASP A 211 -26.04 -7.88 -55.82
C ASP A 211 -26.36 -9.36 -56.03
N ARG A 212 -25.34 -10.23 -56.06
CA ARG A 212 -25.55 -11.68 -56.19
C ARG A 212 -26.30 -12.25 -55.00
N VAL A 213 -25.95 -11.85 -53.78
CA VAL A 213 -26.63 -12.29 -52.55
C VAL A 213 -28.08 -11.79 -52.54
N GLN A 214 -28.30 -10.55 -52.95
CA GLN A 214 -29.63 -9.95 -53.08
C GLN A 214 -30.52 -10.76 -54.02
N VAL A 215 -30.01 -11.18 -55.19
CA VAL A 215 -30.76 -12.04 -56.13
C VAL A 215 -31.17 -13.36 -55.48
N TYR A 216 -30.31 -13.99 -54.67
CA TYR A 216 -30.69 -15.22 -53.96
C TYR A 216 -31.68 -14.96 -52.82
N LEU A 217 -31.54 -13.86 -52.10
CA LEU A 217 -32.41 -13.49 -50.99
C LEU A 217 -33.82 -13.15 -51.47
N GLN A 218 -33.95 -12.44 -52.60
CA GLN A 218 -35.23 -12.08 -53.21
C GLN A 218 -36.04 -13.29 -53.69
N LYS A 219 -35.38 -14.43 -53.97
CA LYS A 219 -36.09 -15.70 -54.26
C LYS A 219 -36.84 -16.26 -53.05
N GLN A 220 -36.37 -15.94 -51.84
CA GLN A 220 -36.96 -16.38 -50.58
C GLN A 220 -37.91 -15.32 -50.01
N PHE A 221 -37.58 -14.04 -50.21
CA PHE A 221 -38.32 -12.87 -49.72
C PHE A 221 -38.53 -11.85 -50.86
N PRO A 222 -39.63 -11.94 -51.62
CA PRO A 222 -39.85 -11.16 -52.84
C PRO A 222 -39.95 -9.64 -52.64
N ASP A 223 -40.35 -9.19 -51.45
CA ASP A 223 -40.57 -7.76 -51.17
C ASP A 223 -39.38 -7.14 -50.41
N GLY A 224 -38.72 -6.16 -51.02
CA GLY A 224 -37.95 -5.13 -50.31
C GLY A 224 -36.53 -5.47 -49.84
N ALA A 225 -35.94 -6.59 -50.26
CA ALA A 225 -34.58 -6.95 -49.85
C ALA A 225 -33.50 -6.23 -50.69
N ASN A 226 -32.75 -5.32 -50.05
CA ASN A 226 -31.50 -4.75 -50.55
C ASN A 226 -30.32 -5.28 -49.73
N VAL A 227 -29.24 -5.73 -50.38
CA VAL A 227 -28.05 -6.25 -49.68
C VAL A 227 -26.85 -5.39 -50.02
N ARG A 228 -26.30 -4.73 -49.00
CA ARG A 228 -25.06 -3.95 -49.09
C ARG A 228 -24.08 -4.46 -48.05
N PHE A 229 -22.84 -4.70 -48.47
CA PHE A 229 -21.75 -5.03 -47.57
C PHE A 229 -20.91 -3.78 -47.32
N ASP A 230 -20.93 -3.28 -46.08
CA ASP A 230 -20.12 -2.16 -45.64
C ASP A 230 -19.03 -2.61 -44.67
N VAL A 231 -17.81 -2.13 -44.91
CA VAL A 231 -16.68 -2.33 -44.01
C VAL A 231 -16.42 -0.99 -43.32
N GLN A 232 -16.67 -0.95 -42.01
CA GLN A 232 -16.41 0.26 -41.22
C GLN A 232 -14.92 0.40 -40.93
N ASN A 233 -14.48 1.64 -40.71
CA ASN A 233 -13.11 1.90 -40.25
C ASN A 233 -12.83 1.08 -38.98
N PRO A 234 -11.66 0.45 -38.86
CA PRO A 234 -11.30 -0.28 -37.66
C PRO A 234 -11.26 0.68 -36.48
N VAL A 235 -12.02 0.35 -35.43
CA VAL A 235 -11.91 1.04 -34.14
C VAL A 235 -10.55 0.68 -33.56
N PHE A 236 -9.81 1.64 -33.00
CA PHE A 236 -8.47 1.36 -32.46
C PHE A 236 -8.48 0.22 -31.43
N ASP A 237 -9.50 0.18 -30.58
CA ASP A 237 -9.76 -0.93 -29.65
C ASP A 237 -9.76 -2.32 -30.31
N ASP A 238 -10.21 -2.43 -31.57
CA ASP A 238 -10.24 -3.71 -32.28
C ASP A 238 -8.85 -4.16 -32.73
N LEU A 239 -7.92 -3.22 -32.94
CA LEU A 239 -6.53 -3.52 -33.26
C LEU A 239 -5.79 -4.06 -32.04
N LEU A 240 -6.17 -3.60 -30.85
CA LEU A 240 -5.56 -4.03 -29.60
C LEU A 240 -5.90 -5.48 -29.26
N LYS A 241 -6.99 -6.07 -29.79
CA LYS A 241 -7.43 -7.47 -29.55
C LYS A 241 -6.33 -8.53 -29.68
N ASN A 242 -5.29 -8.26 -30.48
CA ASN A 242 -4.15 -9.16 -30.70
C ASN A 242 -2.83 -8.61 -30.13
N PHE A 243 -2.87 -7.69 -29.17
CA PHE A 243 -1.69 -7.15 -28.52
C PHE A 243 -1.10 -8.18 -27.55
N GLU A 244 0.15 -8.56 -27.77
CA GLU A 244 0.92 -9.45 -26.89
C GLU A 244 1.94 -8.64 -26.08
N THR A 245 2.09 -8.99 -24.80
CA THR A 245 3.08 -8.36 -23.91
C THR A 245 4.16 -9.38 -23.57
N GLU A 246 5.42 -9.07 -23.86
CA GLU A 246 6.58 -9.92 -23.53
C GLU A 246 7.44 -9.26 -22.44
N ILE A 247 8.04 -10.08 -21.58
CA ILE A 247 9.00 -9.65 -20.57
C ILE A 247 10.31 -10.41 -20.75
N ASP A 248 11.42 -9.67 -20.74
CA ASP A 248 12.78 -10.20 -20.68
C ASP A 248 13.37 -10.03 -19.28
N ASP A 249 13.54 -11.13 -18.57
CA ASP A 249 14.23 -11.22 -17.26
C ASP A 249 15.53 -12.05 -17.36
N GLY A 250 16.13 -12.08 -18.56
CA GLY A 250 17.19 -12.99 -18.97
C GLY A 250 16.71 -14.04 -19.97
N VAL A 251 15.38 -14.25 -20.07
CA VAL A 251 14.71 -15.00 -21.13
C VAL A 251 13.42 -14.28 -21.54
N VAL A 252 13.28 -14.02 -22.83
CA VAL A 252 12.05 -13.45 -23.41
C VAL A 252 10.92 -14.48 -23.35
N THR A 253 9.86 -14.17 -22.63
CA THR A 253 8.61 -14.95 -22.62
C THR A 253 7.40 -14.02 -22.55
N ALA A 254 6.23 -14.51 -22.96
CA ALA A 254 4.96 -13.82 -22.73
C ALA A 254 4.77 -13.48 -21.23
N ALA A 255 4.20 -12.31 -20.95
CA ALA A 255 4.00 -11.81 -19.59
C ALA A 255 3.09 -12.73 -18.76
N GLU A 256 2.10 -13.35 -19.40
CA GLU A 256 1.17 -14.32 -18.80
C GLU A 256 1.84 -15.65 -18.43
N ALA A 257 3.01 -15.94 -19.02
CA ALA A 257 3.81 -17.11 -18.69
C ALA A 257 4.79 -16.86 -17.53
N LYS A 258 4.96 -15.61 -17.10
CA LYS A 258 5.78 -15.28 -15.93
C LYS A 258 5.07 -15.67 -14.64
N GLY A 259 5.83 -15.88 -13.57
CA GLY A 259 5.25 -16.17 -12.25
C GLY A 259 4.42 -15.01 -11.69
N ASP A 260 3.48 -15.31 -10.80
CA ASP A 260 2.47 -14.36 -10.31
C ASP A 260 3.06 -13.06 -9.73
N GLY A 261 4.23 -13.13 -9.06
CA GLY A 261 4.90 -11.94 -8.54
C GLY A 261 5.37 -10.96 -9.62
N MET A 262 5.89 -11.48 -10.75
CA MET A 262 6.29 -10.67 -11.90
C MET A 262 5.07 -10.10 -12.63
N GLN A 263 4.01 -10.90 -12.77
CA GLN A 263 2.74 -10.43 -13.32
C GLN A 263 2.18 -9.26 -12.50
N ARG A 264 2.15 -9.40 -11.17
CA ARG A 264 1.67 -8.34 -10.27
C ARG A 264 2.53 -7.08 -10.38
N ALA A 265 3.86 -7.23 -10.42
CA ALA A 265 4.77 -6.12 -10.63
C ALA A 265 4.53 -5.40 -11.97
N LEU A 266 4.35 -6.14 -13.07
CA LEU A 266 4.02 -5.54 -14.38
C LEU A 266 2.70 -4.77 -14.34
N MET A 267 1.65 -5.36 -13.76
CA MET A 267 0.34 -4.70 -13.62
C MET A 267 0.47 -3.35 -12.91
N LEU A 268 1.23 -3.32 -11.81
CA LEU A 268 1.46 -2.11 -11.03
C LEU A 268 2.29 -1.08 -11.80
N SER A 269 3.33 -1.52 -12.51
CA SER A 269 4.13 -0.65 -13.39
C SER A 269 3.29 -0.02 -14.51
N ILE A 270 2.33 -0.76 -15.07
CA ILE A 270 1.37 -0.22 -16.06
C ILE A 270 0.47 0.83 -15.42
N VAL A 271 -0.03 0.59 -14.21
CA VAL A 271 -0.85 1.56 -13.46
C VAL A 271 -0.08 2.84 -13.20
N GLN A 272 1.18 2.73 -12.79
CA GLN A 272 2.08 3.87 -12.60
C GLN A 272 2.32 4.62 -13.91
N ALA A 273 2.71 3.92 -14.97
CA ALA A 273 2.97 4.53 -16.29
C ALA A 273 1.72 5.22 -16.86
N TYR A 274 0.55 4.62 -16.66
CA TYR A 274 -0.74 5.21 -17.04
C TYR A 274 -1.02 6.51 -16.27
N ALA A 275 -0.86 6.47 -14.94
CA ALA A 275 -1.02 7.65 -14.10
C ALA A 275 -0.04 8.75 -14.54
N ASP A 276 1.23 8.39 -14.79
CA ASP A 276 2.28 9.31 -15.23
C ASP A 276 1.97 9.98 -16.57
N HIS A 277 1.58 9.21 -17.59
CA HIS A 277 1.26 9.72 -18.92
C HIS A 277 0.05 10.65 -18.93
N ARG A 278 -0.95 10.38 -18.08
CA ARG A 278 -2.13 11.24 -17.96
C ARG A 278 -1.82 12.60 -17.36
N ARG A 279 -0.75 12.71 -16.54
CA ARG A 279 -0.28 14.01 -16.05
C ARG A 279 0.14 14.93 -17.19
N GLU A 280 0.78 14.38 -18.22
CA GLU A 280 1.34 15.14 -19.33
C GLU A 280 0.29 15.59 -20.35
N SER A 281 -0.89 14.97 -20.35
CA SER A 281 -1.91 15.12 -21.40
C SER A 281 -3.14 15.95 -21.00
N GLU A 282 -3.11 16.65 -19.86
CA GLU A 282 -4.24 17.48 -19.34
C GLU A 282 -5.61 16.76 -19.34
N LEU A 283 -5.62 15.43 -19.22
CA LEU A 283 -6.85 14.64 -19.19
C LEU A 283 -7.62 14.92 -17.89
N ALA A 284 -8.73 15.67 -18.00
CA ALA A 284 -9.45 16.28 -16.88
C ALA A 284 -10.03 15.33 -15.82
N ARG A 285 -10.34 14.07 -16.17
CA ARG A 285 -11.05 13.18 -15.23
C ARG A 285 -10.11 12.49 -14.24
N LYS A 286 -10.34 12.74 -12.94
CA LYS A 286 -9.69 12.06 -11.80
C LYS A 286 -10.19 10.63 -11.59
N PHE A 287 -9.41 9.84 -10.87
CA PHE A 287 -9.62 8.43 -10.56
C PHE A 287 -9.63 8.14 -9.06
N ILE A 288 -10.36 7.07 -8.74
CA ILE A 288 -10.30 6.39 -7.46
C ILE A 288 -9.85 4.95 -7.75
N PHE A 289 -8.70 4.59 -7.19
CA PHE A 289 -8.16 3.24 -7.28
C PHE A 289 -8.58 2.43 -6.06
N LEU A 290 -9.19 1.27 -6.29
CA LEU A 290 -9.40 0.23 -5.29
C LEU A 290 -8.44 -0.93 -5.59
N ILE A 291 -7.56 -1.27 -4.67
CA ILE A 291 -6.56 -2.33 -4.85
C ILE A 291 -6.72 -3.40 -3.79
N ASP A 292 -7.30 -4.52 -4.18
CA ASP A 292 -7.54 -5.68 -3.33
C ASP A 292 -6.26 -6.54 -3.25
N GLU A 293 -5.82 -6.85 -2.03
CA GLU A 293 -4.59 -7.58 -1.70
C GLU A 293 -3.37 -7.05 -2.47
N ALA A 294 -3.02 -5.80 -2.23
CA ALA A 294 -1.92 -5.14 -2.94
C ALA A 294 -0.59 -5.93 -2.85
N GLU A 295 -0.34 -6.62 -1.75
CA GLU A 295 0.88 -7.38 -1.48
C GLU A 295 0.97 -8.77 -2.14
N LEU A 296 -0.13 -9.27 -2.72
CA LEU A 296 -0.26 -10.67 -3.12
C LEU A 296 0.87 -11.07 -4.09
N HIS A 297 1.57 -12.16 -3.77
CA HIS A 297 2.75 -12.69 -4.50
C HIS A 297 3.99 -11.78 -4.55
N LEU A 298 4.03 -10.65 -3.82
CA LEU A 298 5.18 -9.76 -3.76
C LEU A 298 6.06 -10.04 -2.53
N HIS A 299 7.39 -10.03 -2.72
CA HIS A 299 8.35 -10.04 -1.62
C HIS A 299 8.29 -8.70 -0.84
N PRO A 300 8.57 -8.65 0.49
CA PRO A 300 8.55 -7.42 1.27
C PRO A 300 9.25 -6.20 0.65
N THR A 301 10.38 -6.39 -0.03
CA THR A 301 11.07 -5.31 -0.76
C THR A 301 10.19 -4.69 -1.85
N ALA A 302 9.52 -5.53 -2.65
CA ALA A 302 8.61 -5.09 -3.69
C ALA A 302 7.32 -4.48 -3.10
N GLN A 303 6.84 -4.96 -1.96
CA GLN A 303 5.70 -4.36 -1.26
C GLN A 303 5.99 -2.92 -0.80
N ARG A 304 7.22 -2.62 -0.34
CA ARG A 304 7.62 -1.24 -0.01
C ARG A 304 7.68 -0.33 -1.24
N ALA A 305 8.25 -0.84 -2.35
CA ALA A 305 8.28 -0.12 -3.61
C ALA A 305 6.85 0.17 -4.10
N LEU A 306 5.95 -0.81 -3.99
CA LEU A 306 4.52 -0.65 -4.28
C LEU A 306 3.87 0.43 -3.41
N LYS A 307 4.10 0.42 -2.10
CA LYS A 307 3.55 1.46 -1.24
C LYS A 307 3.96 2.86 -1.70
N THR A 308 5.25 3.02 -2.02
CA THR A 308 5.82 4.29 -2.51
C THR A 308 5.12 4.75 -3.79
N ALA A 309 5.01 3.84 -4.77
CA ALA A 309 4.30 4.07 -6.02
C ALA A 309 2.85 4.55 -5.83
N LEU A 310 2.10 3.89 -4.93
CA LEU A 310 0.70 4.23 -4.69
C LEU A 310 0.53 5.55 -3.94
N MET A 311 1.46 5.88 -3.05
CA MET A 311 1.49 7.19 -2.38
C MET A 311 1.79 8.30 -3.39
N GLU A 312 2.75 8.10 -4.30
CA GLU A 312 3.03 9.05 -5.39
C GLU A 312 1.77 9.29 -6.24
N ILE A 313 1.02 8.24 -6.59
CA ILE A 313 -0.26 8.40 -7.32
C ILE A 313 -1.26 9.26 -6.51
N ALA A 314 -1.37 9.03 -5.21
CA ALA A 314 -2.28 9.80 -4.34
C ALA A 314 -1.86 11.29 -4.21
N GLU A 315 -0.56 11.56 -4.07
CA GLU A 315 0.02 12.91 -3.99
C GLU A 315 -0.21 13.73 -5.26
N GLN A 316 -0.32 13.06 -6.42
CA GLN A 316 -0.59 13.68 -7.72
C GLN A 316 -2.08 14.02 -7.93
N GLY A 317 -2.90 13.87 -6.89
CA GLY A 317 -4.30 14.31 -6.89
C GLY A 317 -5.30 13.20 -7.22
N GLU A 318 -4.86 11.96 -7.35
CA GLU A 318 -5.75 10.79 -7.37
C GLU A 318 -6.09 10.33 -5.95
N GLN A 319 -7.03 9.40 -5.83
CA GLN A 319 -7.35 8.77 -4.55
C GLN A 319 -7.13 7.27 -4.63
N VAL A 320 -6.46 6.71 -3.63
CA VAL A 320 -6.10 5.29 -3.60
C VAL A 320 -6.59 4.67 -2.29
N LEU A 321 -7.33 3.57 -2.42
CA LEU A 321 -7.76 2.73 -1.33
C LEU A 321 -7.15 1.34 -1.54
N VAL A 322 -6.42 0.86 -0.55
CA VAL A 322 -5.77 -0.44 -0.56
C VAL A 322 -6.33 -1.27 0.57
N ASN A 323 -6.59 -2.54 0.32
CA ASN A 323 -6.74 -3.49 1.42
C ASN A 323 -5.57 -4.48 1.44
N THR A 324 -5.24 -4.94 2.65
CA THR A 324 -4.01 -5.70 2.88
C THR A 324 -4.04 -6.48 4.20
N HIS A 325 -3.26 -7.56 4.24
CA HIS A 325 -2.77 -8.28 5.41
C HIS A 325 -1.27 -8.06 5.66
N SER A 326 -0.58 -7.38 4.76
CA SER A 326 0.85 -7.16 4.88
C SER A 326 1.16 -6.13 5.95
N SER A 327 1.88 -6.55 6.98
CA SER A 327 2.47 -5.63 7.96
C SER A 327 3.36 -4.58 7.30
N VAL A 328 4.03 -4.91 6.18
CA VAL A 328 4.94 -4.02 5.44
C VAL A 328 4.20 -2.78 4.91
N LEU A 329 2.98 -2.95 4.41
CA LEU A 329 2.18 -1.83 3.90
C LEU A 329 1.67 -0.92 5.04
N VAL A 330 1.62 -1.44 6.26
CA VAL A 330 1.15 -0.71 7.45
C VAL A 330 2.27 0.08 8.11
N THR A 331 3.50 -0.47 8.20
CA THR A 331 4.54 0.04 9.11
C THR A 331 4.91 1.52 8.92
N ASP A 332 5.01 2.02 7.69
CA ASP A 332 5.38 3.43 7.45
C ASP A 332 4.17 4.37 7.56
N ASP A 333 4.39 5.59 8.04
CA ASP A 333 3.36 6.64 8.10
C ASP A 333 3.62 7.72 7.04
N ALA A 334 2.55 8.27 6.46
CA ALA A 334 2.60 9.43 5.59
C ALA A 334 1.49 10.43 5.94
N PRO A 335 1.70 11.75 5.77
CA PRO A 335 0.71 12.77 6.17
C PRO A 335 -0.67 12.64 5.50
N GLN A 336 -0.72 12.13 4.27
CA GLN A 336 -1.95 11.93 3.51
C GLN A 336 -2.50 10.49 3.62
N GLN A 337 -1.91 9.68 4.50
CA GLN A 337 -2.28 8.29 4.72
C GLN A 337 -3.26 8.16 5.89
N ARG A 338 -4.29 7.35 5.70
CA ARG A 338 -5.17 6.88 6.78
C ARG A 338 -5.16 5.36 6.85
N LEU A 339 -4.94 4.82 8.04
CA LEU A 339 -5.00 3.39 8.32
C LEU A 339 -6.35 3.06 8.94
N PHE A 340 -6.98 1.97 8.50
CA PHE A 340 -8.23 1.45 9.04
C PHE A 340 -8.06 0.03 9.50
N GLN A 341 -8.53 -0.29 10.72
CA GLN A 341 -8.60 -1.67 11.17
C GLN A 341 -9.96 -2.22 10.82
N VAL A 342 -9.99 -3.33 10.10
CA VAL A 342 -11.21 -4.06 9.76
C VAL A 342 -11.31 -5.26 10.66
N ARG A 343 -12.36 -5.29 11.49
CA ARG A 343 -12.67 -6.38 12.41
C ARG A 343 -14.02 -7.00 12.07
N LYS A 344 -14.21 -8.25 12.49
CA LYS A 344 -15.49 -8.95 12.37
C LYS A 344 -15.86 -9.54 13.73
N ASN A 345 -16.86 -8.95 14.36
CA ASN A 345 -17.35 -9.38 15.67
C ASN A 345 -18.78 -9.90 15.52
N ALA A 346 -19.05 -11.12 16.00
CA ALA A 346 -20.37 -11.75 15.91
C ALA A 346 -20.98 -11.69 14.49
N GLY A 347 -20.16 -11.96 13.45
CA GLY A 347 -20.61 -11.92 12.06
C GLY A 347 -20.68 -10.53 11.41
N ARG A 348 -20.54 -9.46 12.19
CA ARG A 348 -20.63 -8.06 11.74
C ARG A 348 -19.24 -7.47 11.50
N THR A 349 -19.02 -6.97 10.29
CA THR A 349 -17.82 -6.24 9.92
C THR A 349 -17.94 -4.79 10.37
N SER A 350 -16.90 -4.29 11.04
CA SER A 350 -16.67 -2.88 11.30
C SER A 350 -15.29 -2.49 10.80
N PHE A 351 -15.13 -1.24 10.38
CA PHE A 351 -13.81 -0.67 10.15
C PHE A 351 -13.72 0.70 10.81
N SER A 352 -12.57 1.00 11.40
CA SER A 352 -12.34 2.25 12.12
C SER A 352 -10.92 2.73 11.92
N ALA A 353 -10.75 4.05 11.88
CA ALA A 353 -9.42 4.65 11.77
C ALA A 353 -8.52 4.24 12.94
N ILE A 354 -7.24 3.98 12.63
CA ILE A 354 -6.22 3.53 13.59
C ILE A 354 -5.34 4.70 13.99
N GLY A 355 -5.07 4.85 15.28
CA GLY A 355 -4.06 5.76 15.81
C GLY A 355 -2.66 5.11 15.94
N VAL A 356 -1.63 5.93 16.17
CA VAL A 356 -0.23 5.48 16.29
C VAL A 356 -0.06 4.39 17.37
N ALA A 357 -0.81 4.45 18.47
CA ALA A 357 -0.73 3.49 19.56
C ALA A 357 -1.27 2.10 19.19
N GLU A 358 -2.27 2.02 18.32
CA GLU A 358 -2.94 0.77 17.93
C GLU A 358 -2.23 0.10 16.75
N LYS A 359 -1.46 0.87 15.99
CA LYS A 359 -0.71 0.39 14.82
C LYS A 359 0.17 -0.83 15.14
N GLN A 360 0.84 -0.81 16.29
CA GLN A 360 1.75 -1.88 16.70
C GLN A 360 1.01 -3.18 17.01
N SER A 361 -0.09 -3.12 17.77
CA SER A 361 -0.89 -4.31 18.09
C SER A 361 -1.46 -4.96 16.84
N ILE A 362 -1.82 -4.15 15.85
CA ILE A 362 -2.29 -4.62 14.54
C ILE A 362 -1.16 -5.30 13.78
N VAL A 363 0.04 -4.73 13.75
CA VAL A 363 1.20 -5.36 13.13
C VAL A 363 1.49 -6.72 13.77
N PHE A 364 1.41 -6.83 15.10
CA PHE A 364 1.56 -8.12 15.80
C PHE A 364 0.46 -9.11 15.46
N GLU A 365 -0.79 -8.63 15.38
CA GLU A 365 -1.94 -9.45 14.98
C GLU A 365 -1.75 -10.01 13.56
N LEU A 366 -1.31 -9.17 12.61
CA LEU A 366 -1.02 -9.56 11.23
C LEU A 366 0.13 -10.56 11.11
N LEU A 367 1.15 -10.43 11.98
CA LEU A 367 2.34 -11.27 11.94
C LEU A 367 2.18 -12.62 12.67
N GLY A 368 1.09 -12.85 13.42
CA GLY A 368 0.84 -14.15 14.03
C GLY A 368 0.27 -14.16 15.45
N GLY A 369 -0.22 -13.03 15.97
CA GLY A 369 -1.04 -13.01 17.19
C GLY A 369 -0.39 -12.24 18.34
N SER A 370 0.69 -12.75 18.92
CA SER A 370 1.40 -12.07 20.01
C SER A 370 2.87 -11.80 19.67
N PRO A 371 3.50 -10.78 20.29
CA PRO A 371 4.94 -10.58 20.20
C PRO A 371 5.75 -11.83 20.62
N ALA A 372 5.20 -12.70 21.47
CA ALA A 372 5.84 -13.95 21.88
C ALA A 372 5.89 -15.00 20.74
N ASP A 373 4.91 -14.99 19.84
CA ASP A 373 4.85 -15.89 18.67
C ASP A 373 5.86 -15.50 17.59
N LEU A 374 6.39 -14.27 17.65
CA LEU A 374 7.45 -13.76 16.76
C LEU A 374 8.85 -14.18 17.18
N LEU A 375 8.97 -15.11 18.15
CA LEU A 375 10.25 -15.53 18.74
C LEU A 375 11.07 -14.34 19.24
N LEU A 376 10.39 -13.28 19.73
CA LEU A 376 11.11 -12.15 20.27
C LEU A 376 11.98 -12.60 21.46
N PRO A 377 13.21 -12.09 21.56
CA PRO A 377 14.10 -12.46 22.64
C PRO A 377 13.49 -12.09 23.99
N ARG A 378 13.76 -12.87 25.03
CA ARG A 378 13.28 -12.60 26.38
C ARG A 378 13.83 -11.27 26.91
N ASN A 379 15.03 -10.88 26.46
CA ASN A 379 15.62 -9.59 26.78
C ASN A 379 16.60 -9.11 25.70
N PHE A 380 16.87 -7.80 25.69
CA PHE A 380 17.88 -7.18 24.85
C PHE A 380 19.02 -6.58 25.69
N ILE A 381 20.26 -6.74 25.23
CA ILE A 381 21.40 -5.94 25.65
C ILE A 381 21.77 -5.00 24.51
N ILE A 382 21.66 -3.69 24.72
CA ILE A 382 22.09 -2.68 23.75
C ILE A 382 23.49 -2.22 24.09
N VAL A 383 24.41 -2.36 23.13
CA VAL A 383 25.80 -1.91 23.22
C VAL A 383 26.09 -0.82 22.20
N GLU A 384 27.18 -0.09 22.35
CA GLU A 384 27.57 0.97 21.41
C GLU A 384 28.16 0.41 20.11
N GLY A 385 29.17 -0.47 20.22
CA GLY A 385 29.95 -0.93 19.08
C GLY A 385 29.68 -2.37 18.62
N ARG A 386 30.15 -2.68 17.42
CA ARG A 386 30.11 -4.05 16.87
C ARG A 386 31.05 -5.00 17.61
N SER A 387 32.19 -4.52 18.12
CA SER A 387 33.14 -5.32 18.89
C SER A 387 32.53 -5.74 20.23
N ASP A 388 31.86 -4.83 20.93
CA ASP A 388 31.12 -5.12 22.16
C ASP A 388 30.07 -6.22 21.93
N CYS A 389 29.30 -6.08 20.85
CA CYS A 389 28.24 -7.02 20.50
C CYS A 389 28.79 -8.43 20.25
N GLU A 390 29.87 -8.52 19.47
CA GLU A 390 30.51 -9.80 19.17
C GLU A 390 31.10 -10.44 20.43
N PHE A 391 31.78 -9.65 21.27
CA PHE A 391 32.34 -10.10 22.53
C PHE A 391 31.24 -10.67 23.45
N LEU A 392 30.19 -9.88 23.73
CA LEU A 392 29.10 -10.28 24.63
C LEU A 392 28.35 -11.51 24.10
N ARG A 393 28.05 -11.59 22.79
CA ARG A 393 27.40 -12.77 22.21
C ARG A 393 28.22 -14.04 22.41
N CYS A 394 29.53 -13.96 22.21
CA CYS A 394 30.41 -15.11 22.39
C CYS A 394 30.51 -15.50 23.87
N ILE A 395 30.65 -14.53 24.78
CA ILE A 395 30.66 -14.77 26.23
C ILE A 395 29.36 -15.41 26.71
N ILE A 396 28.20 -14.87 26.33
CA ILE A 396 26.89 -15.43 26.70
C ILE A 396 26.79 -16.88 26.22
N ARG A 397 27.20 -17.16 24.99
CA ARG A 397 27.16 -18.52 24.43
C ARG A 397 28.10 -19.50 25.13
N ARG A 398 29.30 -19.04 25.52
CA ARG A 398 30.32 -19.90 26.14
C ARG A 398 30.04 -20.15 27.61
N PHE A 399 29.61 -19.13 28.34
CA PHE A 399 29.57 -19.15 29.81
C PHE A 399 28.17 -19.17 30.39
N TYR A 400 27.14 -18.78 29.63
CA TYR A 400 25.74 -18.77 30.07
C TYR A 400 24.82 -19.48 29.05
N PRO A 401 25.14 -20.73 28.63
CA PRO A 401 24.45 -21.41 27.53
C PRO A 401 22.99 -21.78 27.82
N GLU A 402 22.61 -21.91 29.10
CA GLU A 402 21.23 -22.18 29.52
C GLU A 402 20.54 -20.90 30.02
N GLU A 403 21.21 -20.15 30.89
CA GLU A 403 20.66 -18.94 31.52
C GLU A 403 20.54 -17.78 30.54
N GLY A 404 21.46 -17.69 29.59
CA GLY A 404 21.47 -16.66 28.54
C GLY A 404 20.52 -16.95 27.37
N GLN A 405 19.77 -18.06 27.39
CA GLN A 405 18.85 -18.38 26.30
C GLN A 405 17.75 -17.34 26.15
N GLY A 406 17.68 -16.77 24.94
CA GLY A 406 16.72 -15.72 24.60
C GLY A 406 17.20 -14.31 24.93
N ILE A 407 18.46 -14.11 25.31
CA ILE A 407 19.07 -12.76 25.35
C ILE A 407 19.64 -12.45 23.97
N GLU A 408 19.21 -11.32 23.38
CA GLU A 408 19.75 -10.83 22.12
C GLU A 408 20.59 -9.57 22.35
N VAL A 409 21.83 -9.57 21.89
CA VAL A 409 22.71 -8.40 21.96
C VAL A 409 22.63 -7.63 20.65
N LEU A 410 22.34 -6.33 20.73
CA LEU A 410 22.25 -5.43 19.58
C LEU A 410 23.23 -4.28 19.75
N PHE A 411 23.90 -3.87 18.67
CA PHE A 411 24.73 -2.68 18.69
C PHE A 411 24.04 -1.49 18.05
N ALA A 412 24.19 -0.33 18.66
CA ALA A 412 23.70 0.95 18.20
C ALA A 412 24.61 1.49 17.09
N GLY A 413 24.35 1.07 15.84
CA GLY A 413 25.15 1.40 14.65
C GLY A 413 25.68 2.85 14.60
N GLY A 414 26.91 3.02 15.10
CA GLY A 414 27.71 4.24 15.03
C GLY A 414 29.03 3.93 14.34
N ASP A 415 29.44 4.84 13.46
CA ASP A 415 30.76 4.83 12.84
C ASP A 415 31.85 5.06 13.91
N ILE A 416 33.06 4.54 13.67
CA ILE A 416 34.14 4.37 14.68
C ILE A 416 34.69 5.72 15.23
N GLU A 417 34.29 6.87 14.68
CA GLU A 417 34.99 8.14 14.91
C GLU A 417 34.23 9.23 15.72
N GLU A 418 32.97 9.04 16.13
CA GLU A 418 32.28 10.06 16.97
C GLU A 418 31.32 9.47 18.03
N GLN A 419 31.70 9.53 19.32
CA GLN A 419 30.83 9.21 20.47
C GLN A 419 29.49 9.99 20.47
N GLU A 420 29.44 11.16 19.82
CA GLU A 420 28.20 11.94 19.68
C GLU A 420 27.11 11.22 18.86
N ARG A 421 27.49 10.33 17.93
CA ARG A 421 26.55 9.54 17.12
C ARG A 421 26.08 8.29 17.86
N SER A 422 26.90 7.76 18.77
CA SER A 422 26.63 6.53 19.52
C SER A 422 25.42 6.66 20.45
N LEU A 423 25.38 7.66 21.35
CA LEU A 423 24.23 7.86 22.26
C LEU A 423 22.93 8.18 21.49
N HIS A 424 23.03 8.87 20.36
CA HIS A 424 21.88 9.11 19.49
C HIS A 424 21.40 7.83 18.80
N ALA A 425 22.32 6.95 18.41
CA ALA A 425 21.99 5.63 17.88
C ALA A 425 21.34 4.73 18.95
N VAL A 426 21.86 4.74 20.19
CA VAL A 426 21.25 4.03 21.34
C VAL A 426 19.84 4.54 21.59
N HIS A 427 19.64 5.87 21.60
CA HIS A 427 18.33 6.48 21.70
C HIS A 427 17.38 5.99 20.58
N LYS A 428 17.82 6.01 19.31
CA LYS A 428 17.03 5.50 18.18
C LYS A 428 16.65 4.03 18.31
N MET A 429 17.51 3.21 18.92
CA MET A 429 17.22 1.79 19.17
C MET A 429 16.27 1.56 20.34
N LEU A 430 16.34 2.39 21.39
CA LEU A 430 15.48 2.28 22.57
C LEU A 430 14.04 2.74 22.29
N VAL A 431 13.85 3.84 21.55
CA VAL A 431 12.51 4.43 21.31
C VAL A 431 11.45 3.40 20.85
N PRO A 432 11.73 2.51 19.87
CA PRO A 432 10.75 1.54 19.42
C PRO A 432 10.36 0.49 20.46
N ILE A 433 11.22 0.19 21.44
CA ILE A 433 11.06 -0.95 22.38
C ILE A 433 10.81 -0.53 23.84
N THR A 434 11.01 0.74 24.19
CA THR A 434 10.82 1.25 25.57
C THR A 434 9.95 2.51 25.69
N SER A 435 9.48 3.08 24.58
CA SER A 435 8.65 4.30 24.64
C SER A 435 7.37 4.07 25.44
N SER A 436 6.74 5.15 25.93
CA SER A 436 5.45 5.08 26.63
C SER A 436 4.33 4.46 25.78
N ALA A 437 4.46 4.51 24.46
CA ALA A 437 3.56 3.84 23.52
C ALA A 437 3.87 2.34 23.36
N ASN A 438 5.11 1.90 23.63
CA ASN A 438 5.57 0.52 23.51
C ASN A 438 6.54 0.10 24.63
N PRO A 439 6.05 -0.17 25.85
CA PRO A 439 6.92 -0.47 26.99
C PRO A 439 7.34 -1.95 27.08
N ILE A 440 7.21 -2.75 26.01
CA ILE A 440 7.40 -4.22 26.05
C ILE A 440 8.72 -4.61 26.73
N TYR A 441 9.81 -3.90 26.43
CA TYR A 441 11.12 -4.15 27.03
C TYR A 441 11.53 -3.06 28.02
N LYS A 442 10.67 -2.10 28.34
CA LYS A 442 11.02 -0.97 29.23
C LYS A 442 11.51 -1.45 30.59
N GLU A 443 10.90 -2.50 31.12
CA GLU A 443 11.27 -3.09 32.42
C GLU A 443 12.35 -4.18 32.30
N ARG A 444 12.83 -4.46 31.08
CA ARG A 444 13.74 -5.59 30.83
C ARG A 444 15.08 -5.19 30.21
N VAL A 445 15.05 -4.31 29.21
CA VAL A 445 16.23 -3.98 28.38
C VAL A 445 17.38 -3.51 29.25
N VAL A 446 18.58 -3.98 28.90
CA VAL A 446 19.83 -3.54 29.51
C VAL A 446 20.65 -2.80 28.47
N VAL A 447 21.34 -1.74 28.89
CA VAL A 447 22.20 -0.91 28.05
C VAL A 447 23.60 -0.90 28.65
N LEU A 448 24.60 -1.19 27.82
CA LEU A 448 26.01 -1.09 28.16
C LEU A 448 26.65 0.01 27.30
N CYS A 449 27.18 1.03 27.96
CA CYS A 449 27.84 2.17 27.33
C CYS A 449 29.32 2.23 27.68
N ASP A 450 30.11 2.82 26.80
CA ASP A 450 31.48 3.20 27.06
C ASP A 450 31.52 4.36 28.08
N LEU A 451 32.66 4.57 28.73
CA LEU A 451 32.85 5.75 29.58
C LEU A 451 32.77 7.02 28.72
N PRO A 452 31.81 7.93 28.96
CA PRO A 452 31.69 9.16 28.18
C PRO A 452 32.90 10.06 28.42
N ASN A 453 33.42 10.67 27.35
CA ASN A 453 34.52 11.64 27.46
C ASN A 453 34.15 12.84 28.35
N ASP A 454 35.12 13.40 29.07
CA ASP A 454 34.95 14.54 29.99
C ASP A 454 34.67 15.89 29.31
N THR A 455 34.40 15.90 28.01
CA THR A 455 34.07 17.14 27.31
C THR A 455 32.66 17.64 27.71
N PRO A 456 32.49 18.96 27.98
CA PRO A 456 31.21 19.50 28.45
C PRO A 456 30.00 19.13 27.58
N ARG A 457 30.20 19.04 26.26
CA ARG A 457 29.16 18.70 25.28
C ARG A 457 28.70 17.24 25.39
N VAL A 458 29.63 16.29 25.57
CA VAL A 458 29.31 14.86 25.74
C VAL A 458 28.61 14.65 27.08
N GLN A 459 29.09 15.28 28.15
CA GLN A 459 28.48 15.21 29.48
C GLN A 459 27.04 15.77 29.50
N GLN A 460 26.79 16.86 28.76
CA GLN A 460 25.44 17.44 28.62
C GLN A 460 24.48 16.47 27.93
N LYS A 461 24.88 15.87 26.80
CA LYS A 461 24.06 14.90 26.06
C LYS A 461 23.82 13.62 26.85
N TYR A 462 24.85 13.12 27.54
CA TYR A 462 24.73 11.98 28.44
C TYR A 462 23.71 12.25 29.57
N SER A 463 23.76 13.44 30.16
CA SER A 463 22.78 13.88 31.15
C SER A 463 21.36 13.97 30.56
N GLN A 464 21.22 14.46 29.33
CA GLN A 464 19.94 14.49 28.60
C GLN A 464 19.41 13.08 28.34
N PHE A 465 20.27 12.14 27.93
CA PHE A 465 19.92 10.74 27.73
C PHE A 465 19.38 10.12 29.02
N ARG A 466 20.10 10.28 30.14
CA ARG A 466 19.67 9.78 31.45
C ARG A 466 18.34 10.41 31.90
N ALA A 467 18.16 11.70 31.67
CA ALA A 467 16.90 12.39 31.98
C ALA A 467 15.73 11.90 31.12
N GLY A 468 15.98 11.53 29.85
CA GLY A 468 14.99 10.95 28.95
C GLY A 468 14.59 9.52 29.30
N TYR A 469 15.47 8.77 29.98
CA TYR A 469 15.27 7.37 30.34
C TYR A 469 15.52 7.10 31.83
N PRO A 470 14.73 7.70 32.74
CA PRO A 470 14.98 7.61 34.18
C PRO A 470 14.91 6.17 34.72
N TYR A 471 14.07 5.32 34.11
CA TYR A 471 13.92 3.91 34.49
C TYR A 471 15.23 3.13 34.32
N LEU A 472 16.06 3.46 33.31
CA LEU A 472 17.35 2.82 33.11
C LEU A 472 18.31 3.00 34.30
N SER A 473 18.19 4.12 35.02
CA SER A 473 19.00 4.42 36.21
C SER A 473 18.42 3.85 37.51
N VAL A 474 17.10 3.65 37.58
CA VAL A 474 16.42 3.17 38.78
C VAL A 474 16.45 1.65 38.86
N ASP A 475 16.32 0.96 37.73
CA ASP A 475 16.14 -0.49 37.65
C ASP A 475 17.46 -1.26 37.36
N GLN A 476 18.62 -0.63 37.56
CA GLN A 476 19.95 -1.22 37.27
C GLN A 476 20.08 -1.77 35.83
N GLN A 477 19.51 -1.04 34.87
CA GLN A 477 19.49 -1.40 33.45
C GLN A 477 20.54 -0.65 32.62
N LEU A 478 21.25 0.33 33.20
CA LEU A 478 22.34 1.06 32.53
C LEU A 478 23.68 0.74 33.18
N PHE A 479 24.58 0.18 32.40
CA PHE A 479 25.96 -0.13 32.80
C PHE A 479 26.92 0.75 31.99
N ILE A 480 27.93 1.29 32.67
CA ILE A 480 28.96 2.12 32.04
C ILE A 480 30.29 1.45 32.29
N LEU A 481 31.06 1.20 31.23
CA LEU A 481 32.41 0.69 31.35
C LEU A 481 33.29 1.67 32.15
N PRO A 482 34.28 1.16 32.91
CA PRO A 482 35.26 2.02 33.58
C PRO A 482 36.31 2.59 32.62
N LYS A 483 36.18 2.30 31.31
CA LYS A 483 37.11 2.64 30.23
C LYS A 483 36.34 3.19 29.03
N HIS A 484 37.05 3.88 28.14
CA HIS A 484 36.45 4.53 26.96
C HIS A 484 36.16 3.58 25.80
N SER A 485 36.56 2.31 25.91
CA SER A 485 36.16 1.23 25.03
C SER A 485 36.29 -0.12 25.74
N ILE A 486 35.63 -1.16 25.21
CA ILE A 486 35.75 -2.53 25.73
C ILE A 486 37.15 -3.12 25.55
N GLU A 487 37.88 -2.73 24.49
CA GLU A 487 39.25 -3.22 24.25
C GLU A 487 40.24 -2.75 25.31
N GLU A 488 40.01 -1.58 25.90
CA GLU A 488 40.76 -1.08 27.06
C GLU A 488 40.38 -1.79 28.38
N TYR A 489 39.29 -2.55 28.37
CA TYR A 489 38.73 -3.21 29.55
C TYR A 489 38.95 -4.73 29.57
N TYR A 490 39.48 -5.34 28.50
CA TYR A 490 39.84 -6.76 28.51
C TYR A 490 40.92 -7.07 29.57
N PRO A 491 40.93 -8.29 30.15
CA PRO A 491 41.98 -8.70 31.06
C PRO A 491 43.31 -8.92 30.34
N ALA A 492 44.41 -8.91 31.10
CA ALA A 492 45.71 -9.27 30.56
C ALA A 492 45.71 -10.74 30.07
N PRO A 493 46.37 -11.06 28.94
CA PRO A 493 47.26 -10.22 28.14
C PRO A 493 46.56 -9.38 27.04
N TRP A 494 45.23 -9.41 26.96
CA TRP A 494 44.47 -8.79 25.87
C TRP A 494 44.07 -7.32 26.11
N THR A 495 44.47 -6.73 27.24
CA THR A 495 44.22 -5.31 27.51
C THR A 495 44.95 -4.43 26.49
N LYS A 496 44.22 -3.51 25.86
CA LYS A 496 44.80 -2.47 24.99
C LYS A 496 44.85 -1.11 25.67
N ASN A 497 45.78 -0.26 25.26
CA ASN A 497 45.76 1.16 25.62
C ASN A 497 45.05 2.01 24.56
N ALA A 498 44.70 3.25 24.92
CA ALA A 498 43.93 4.15 24.05
C ALA A 498 44.61 4.49 22.70
N ASP A 499 45.94 4.39 22.60
CA ASP A 499 46.66 4.62 21.34
C ASP A 499 46.58 3.37 20.46
N GLU A 500 46.77 2.17 21.03
CA GLU A 500 46.59 0.90 20.31
C GLU A 500 45.17 0.74 19.76
N VAL A 501 44.13 1.12 20.54
CA VAL A 501 42.73 1.06 20.08
C VAL A 501 42.47 2.04 18.94
N ARG A 502 43.14 3.20 18.93
CA ARG A 502 43.07 4.18 17.84
C ARG A 502 43.78 3.71 16.57
N GLU A 503 44.81 2.88 16.70
CA GLU A 503 45.52 2.28 15.57
C GLU A 503 44.75 1.12 14.92
N MET A 504 43.69 0.60 15.56
CA MET A 504 42.82 -0.46 15.00
C MET A 504 41.81 0.09 13.97
N THR A 505 42.31 0.67 12.88
CA THR A 505 41.50 1.30 11.81
C THR A 505 41.08 0.32 10.71
N GLY A 506 41.54 -0.93 10.73
CA GLY A 506 41.22 -1.93 9.71
C GLY A 506 39.74 -2.34 9.72
N PRO A 507 39.10 -2.56 8.55
CA PRO A 507 37.72 -3.05 8.49
C PRO A 507 37.55 -4.34 9.29
N GLY A 508 36.75 -4.29 10.37
CA GLY A 508 36.48 -5.45 11.22
C GLY A 508 37.62 -5.87 12.15
N GLN A 509 38.71 -5.12 12.25
CA GLN A 509 39.86 -5.46 13.11
C GLN A 509 39.47 -5.54 14.60
N LYS A 510 38.68 -4.57 15.09
CA LYS A 510 38.13 -4.59 16.47
C LYS A 510 37.21 -5.78 16.72
N VAL A 511 36.38 -6.14 15.74
CA VAL A 511 35.44 -7.27 15.84
C VAL A 511 36.19 -8.60 15.85
N GLY A 512 37.20 -8.75 14.98
CA GLY A 512 38.06 -9.93 14.97
C GLY A 512 38.81 -10.10 16.29
N TYR A 513 39.36 -9.01 16.84
CA TYR A 513 40.01 -9.02 18.13
C TYR A 513 39.05 -9.38 19.27
N ALA A 514 37.87 -8.76 19.32
CA ALA A 514 36.83 -9.11 20.28
C ALA A 514 36.46 -10.60 20.25
N SER A 515 36.38 -11.20 19.06
CA SER A 515 36.12 -12.63 18.89
C SER A 515 37.28 -13.50 19.39
N GLU A 516 38.53 -13.11 19.10
CA GLU A 516 39.74 -13.79 19.60
C GLU A 516 39.75 -13.82 21.14
N VAL A 517 39.62 -12.64 21.77
CA VAL A 517 39.59 -12.51 23.23
C VAL A 517 38.43 -13.31 23.83
N ALA A 518 37.23 -13.17 23.27
CA ALA A 518 36.05 -13.87 23.78
C ALA A 518 36.13 -15.39 23.66
N ASN A 519 36.96 -15.95 22.76
CA ASN A 519 37.17 -17.39 22.63
C ASN A 519 38.27 -17.93 23.56
N GLU A 520 39.25 -17.10 23.94
CA GLU A 520 40.39 -17.53 24.76
C GLU A 520 40.23 -17.22 26.25
N ILE A 521 39.53 -16.13 26.60
CA ILE A 521 39.29 -15.74 27.99
C ILE A 521 38.62 -16.87 28.79
N THR A 522 38.96 -16.98 30.07
CA THR A 522 38.35 -17.94 31.01
C THR A 522 37.17 -17.31 31.75
N LEU A 523 36.22 -18.11 32.23
CA LEU A 523 35.10 -17.61 33.03
C LEU A 523 35.58 -16.89 34.30
N GLN A 524 36.60 -17.43 34.96
CA GLN A 524 37.16 -16.86 36.18
C GLN A 524 37.78 -15.48 35.91
N ASP A 525 38.56 -15.34 34.84
CA ASP A 525 39.17 -14.05 34.48
C ASP A 525 38.11 -13.04 34.03
N PHE A 526 37.11 -13.48 33.26
CA PHE A 526 35.99 -12.65 32.85
C PHE A 526 35.21 -12.08 34.05
N GLU A 527 34.77 -12.93 34.99
CA GLU A 527 33.98 -12.47 36.14
C GLU A 527 34.80 -11.66 37.14
N ALA A 528 36.09 -11.96 37.30
CA ALA A 528 36.95 -11.26 38.25
C ALA A 528 37.46 -9.91 37.72
N GLN A 529 37.80 -9.84 36.44
CA GLN A 529 38.48 -8.67 35.85
C GLN A 529 37.56 -7.79 34.99
N MET A 530 36.40 -8.30 34.56
CA MET A 530 35.39 -7.54 33.82
C MET A 530 34.02 -7.48 34.54
N PRO A 531 33.94 -7.13 35.85
CA PRO A 531 32.72 -7.23 36.65
C PRO A 531 31.54 -6.43 36.07
N VAL A 532 31.76 -5.23 35.53
CA VAL A 532 30.69 -4.44 34.89
C VAL A 532 29.97 -5.18 33.75
N VAL A 533 30.73 -5.89 32.91
CA VAL A 533 30.15 -6.64 31.78
C VAL A 533 29.49 -7.91 32.28
N ALA A 534 30.07 -8.59 33.27
CA ALA A 534 29.45 -9.74 33.92
C ALA A 534 28.11 -9.39 34.59
N ASP A 535 28.06 -8.27 35.32
CA ASP A 535 26.86 -7.79 35.98
C ASP A 535 25.80 -7.30 34.98
N CYS A 536 26.21 -6.71 33.87
CA CYS A 536 25.33 -6.39 32.75
C CYS A 536 24.62 -7.66 32.20
N ILE A 537 25.37 -8.74 31.98
CA ILE A 537 24.81 -10.01 31.50
C ILE A 537 23.89 -10.61 32.57
N ARG A 538 24.29 -10.65 33.84
CA ARG A 538 23.47 -11.18 34.94
C ARG A 538 22.17 -10.40 35.13
N SER A 539 22.23 -9.06 35.06
CA SER A 539 21.03 -8.21 35.10
C SER A 539 20.10 -8.53 33.92
N SER A 540 20.66 -8.71 32.72
CA SER A 540 19.86 -9.09 31.55
C SER A 540 19.21 -10.46 31.69
N ILE A 541 19.88 -11.44 32.31
CA ILE A 541 19.32 -12.75 32.63
C ILE A 541 18.20 -12.61 33.66
N GLN A 542 18.44 -11.86 34.73
CA GLN A 542 17.46 -11.67 35.81
C GLN A 542 16.19 -10.99 35.29
N LEU A 543 16.32 -9.99 34.43
CA LEU A 543 15.19 -9.25 33.86
C LEU A 543 14.48 -10.00 32.71
N ALA A 544 15.03 -11.13 32.25
CA ALA A 544 14.43 -11.99 31.24
C ALA A 544 13.33 -12.91 31.82
N PHE A 545 13.28 -13.10 33.15
CA PHE A 545 12.36 -13.98 33.87
C PHE A 545 11.61 -13.21 34.97
#